data_AF-A0A3D0HNA8-F1
#
_entry.id   AF-A0A3D0HNA8-F1
#
_cell.length_a   1.000
_cell.length_b   1.000
_cell.length_c   1.000
_cell.angle_alpha   90.00
_cell.angle_beta   90.00
_cell.angle_gamma   90.00
#
_symmetry.space_group_name_H-M   'P 1'
#
loop_
_entity.id
_entity.type
_entity.pdbx_description
1 polymer ?
#
loop_
_entity_poly.entity_id
_entity_poly.type
_entity_poly.pdbx_seq_one_letter_code
_entity_poly.pdbx_strand_id
1 'polypeptide(L)'
;MRKDVKKIVALGTLAAVLAATGVSGTTVDTKAAKKQESKITYNNKVFTEKFAKKVKTVSFNNKKTTDDKCIQKLCELFAELSMQETTELTGRYANDLAKPEELVAGIPEPIVFTLSDKTSYTVESTDTQMKVQIKKGSKEISTKYYNLASFESNTLWKNVSTTIKADKVYSSIKIEQNKKYKLKDFVRKIKGISWEAEKFYDEAFQAKKVKLSGKGITVKNTTFQVKKTGTYTVKIKAKGKSYKIPVTVIPKILKDNEKKTASVTMTQPVTGLENQTGPAYKTAHITDKKVLETLQKKMNAAKYQFDFARAQKHGVGDMSIVVNYFDEKAETIRILKISESGIRDVSTDGYWTNSSEAKALYNYLELF
;
A
#
# COMPACT_ATOMS: atom_id res chain seq x y z
N MET A 1 -23.33 25.04 58.86
CA MET A 1 -22.78 25.36 60.19
C MET A 1 -21.73 24.32 60.55
N ARG A 2 -20.70 24.76 61.28
CA ARG A 2 -19.53 24.02 61.81
C ARG A 2 -18.34 23.88 60.86
N LYS A 3 -17.43 24.84 61.04
CA LYS A 3 -15.98 24.71 60.89
C LYS A 3 -15.45 23.86 62.06
N ASP A 4 -14.58 22.92 61.78
CA ASP A 4 -13.56 22.37 62.71
C ASP A 4 -12.19 22.81 62.15
N VAL A 5 -11.32 23.57 62.83
CA VAL A 5 -10.65 23.39 64.13
C VAL A 5 -9.44 22.44 64.07
N LYS A 6 -8.26 23.09 64.05
CA LYS A 6 -6.97 22.81 64.75
C LYS A 6 -6.16 21.54 64.43
N LYS A 7 -4.93 21.77 63.96
CA LYS A 7 -3.62 21.64 64.68
C LYS A 7 -2.50 21.94 63.66
N ILE A 8 -1.77 23.06 63.73
CA ILE A 8 -0.64 23.43 64.63
C ILE A 8 0.51 22.42 64.57
N VAL A 9 1.72 23.00 64.42
CA VAL A 9 3.07 22.60 64.84
C VAL A 9 4.00 22.63 63.61
N ALA A 10 4.66 23.77 63.35
CA ALA A 10 5.96 24.20 63.93
C ALA A 10 7.11 23.68 63.05
N LEU A 11 8.28 24.29 62.94
CA LEU A 11 8.89 25.58 63.29
C LEU A 11 10.24 25.51 62.56
N GLY A 12 10.77 26.61 62.04
CA GLY A 12 12.06 26.55 61.34
C GLY A 12 12.57 27.89 60.84
N THR A 13 12.58 28.87 61.75
CA THR A 13 13.30 30.15 61.71
C THR A 13 14.80 30.02 61.42
N LEU A 14 15.36 30.97 60.66
CA LEU A 14 16.57 31.76 60.98
C LEU A 14 16.84 32.67 59.77
N ALA A 15 16.63 33.98 59.85
CA ALA A 15 17.45 35.01 60.51
C ALA A 15 18.11 35.89 59.45
N ALA A 16 17.94 37.19 59.65
CA ALA A 16 18.42 38.27 58.80
C ALA A 16 19.94 38.43 58.87
N VAL A 17 20.53 38.90 57.76
CA VAL A 17 21.63 39.86 57.81
C VAL A 17 21.33 40.98 56.82
N LEU A 18 21.21 42.19 57.38
CA LEU A 18 21.26 43.49 56.69
C LEU A 18 22.68 43.82 56.25
N ALA A 19 22.83 44.44 55.08
CA ALA A 19 23.68 45.62 54.81
C ALA A 19 23.32 46.11 53.38
N ALA A 20 22.53 47.19 53.22
CA ALA A 20 22.99 48.59 53.20
C ALA A 20 24.09 48.80 52.14
N THR A 21 23.82 49.43 51.00
CA THR A 21 23.74 50.90 50.82
C THR A 21 23.11 51.16 49.44
N GLY A 22 22.02 51.93 49.32
CA GLY A 22 22.00 53.39 49.13
C GLY A 22 22.03 53.70 47.61
N VAL A 23 21.16 54.51 46.99
CA VAL A 23 20.45 55.70 47.46
C VAL A 23 19.31 56.02 46.46
N SER A 24 18.16 56.48 46.99
CA SER A 24 17.04 57.28 46.42
C SER A 24 16.44 56.87 45.06
N GLY A 25 15.14 56.64 44.90
CA GLY A 25 14.04 57.40 45.49
C GLY A 25 13.59 58.51 44.54
N THR A 26 12.67 58.23 43.62
CA THR A 26 11.42 58.97 43.44
C THR A 26 10.51 58.23 42.46
N THR A 27 9.30 57.99 42.95
CA THR A 27 8.10 57.56 42.25
C THR A 27 7.81 58.40 41.00
N VAL A 28 7.22 57.80 39.96
CA VAL A 28 5.94 58.21 39.34
C VAL A 28 5.72 57.48 38.00
N ASP A 29 4.55 56.84 37.91
CA ASP A 29 3.75 56.49 36.74
C ASP A 29 4.21 55.47 35.68
N THR A 30 3.71 54.25 35.88
CA THR A 30 2.80 53.54 34.96
C THR A 30 2.49 54.23 33.62
N LYS A 31 3.26 53.91 32.57
CA LYS A 31 2.79 53.69 31.16
C LYS A 31 3.95 53.49 30.16
N ALA A 32 4.91 52.60 30.43
CA ALA A 32 5.88 52.22 29.40
C ALA A 32 6.58 50.88 29.68
N ALA A 33 5.83 49.78 29.66
CA ALA A 33 6.42 48.48 29.39
C ALA A 33 5.48 47.73 28.46
N LYS A 34 5.52 48.12 27.17
CA LYS A 34 4.99 47.26 26.10
C LYS A 34 5.72 45.93 26.22
N LYS A 35 4.96 44.92 26.64
CA LYS A 35 5.23 43.51 26.43
C LYS A 35 5.43 43.30 24.93
N GLN A 36 6.66 43.36 24.45
CA GLN A 36 7.00 42.95 23.10
C GLN A 36 7.18 41.43 23.13
N GLU A 37 6.07 40.71 23.32
CA GLU A 37 6.01 39.29 22.95
C GLU A 37 6.06 39.25 21.43
N SER A 38 7.26 39.05 20.88
CA SER A 38 7.43 38.65 19.49
C SER A 38 6.71 37.32 19.27
N LYS A 39 5.49 37.35 18.73
CA LYS A 39 4.84 36.18 18.14
C LYS A 39 5.65 35.74 16.91
N ILE A 40 6.70 34.95 17.12
CA ILE A 40 7.34 34.21 16.03
C ILE A 40 6.30 33.21 15.54
N THR A 41 5.78 33.43 14.32
CA THR A 41 4.85 32.50 13.69
C THR A 41 5.68 31.46 12.95
N TYR A 42 5.77 30.25 13.49
CA TYR A 42 6.48 29.14 12.85
C TYR A 42 5.64 28.63 11.68
N ASN A 43 5.83 29.22 10.50
CA ASN A 43 5.06 28.84 9.31
C ASN A 43 5.56 27.50 8.73
N ASN A 44 4.66 26.53 8.61
CA ASN A 44 4.93 25.29 7.88
C ASN A 44 5.18 25.55 6.39
N LYS A 45 6.43 25.36 5.94
CA LYS A 45 6.82 25.55 4.53
C LYS A 45 6.79 24.25 3.70
N VAL A 46 6.57 23.10 4.34
CA VAL A 46 6.61 21.78 3.69
C VAL A 46 5.24 21.44 3.12
N PHE A 47 4.20 21.44 3.96
CA PHE A 47 2.86 20.98 3.60
C PHE A 47 1.96 22.13 3.13
N THR A 48 2.35 22.78 2.03
CA THR A 48 1.60 23.91 1.45
C THR A 48 0.46 23.46 0.53
N GLU A 49 -0.46 24.36 0.19
CA GLU A 49 -1.49 24.09 -0.84
C GLU A 49 -0.87 23.67 -2.19
N LYS A 50 0.29 24.26 -2.56
CA LYS A 50 1.05 23.88 -3.75
C LYS A 50 1.63 22.46 -3.64
N PHE A 51 2.02 22.04 -2.45
CA PHE A 51 2.44 20.66 -2.19
C PHE A 51 1.28 19.69 -2.38
N ALA A 52 0.12 19.98 -1.76
CA ALA A 52 -1.08 19.15 -1.87
C ALA A 52 -1.48 18.86 -3.34
N LYS A 53 -1.41 19.88 -4.21
CA LYS A 53 -1.71 19.74 -5.66
C LYS A 53 -0.76 18.79 -6.41
N LYS A 54 0.44 18.53 -5.89
CA LYS A 54 1.44 17.64 -6.49
C LYS A 54 1.35 16.21 -5.99
N VAL A 55 0.73 15.99 -4.82
CA VAL A 55 0.58 14.67 -4.20
C VAL A 55 -0.37 13.82 -5.04
N LYS A 56 0.03 12.59 -5.34
CA LYS A 56 -0.78 11.60 -6.06
C LYS A 56 -1.34 10.53 -5.15
N THR A 57 -0.58 10.11 -4.15
CA THR A 57 -1.00 9.10 -3.18
C THR A 57 -0.51 9.44 -1.80
N VAL A 58 -1.28 9.08 -0.79
CA VAL A 58 -0.86 9.09 0.61
C VAL A 58 -1.07 7.72 1.22
N SER A 59 -0.11 7.22 1.99
CA SER A 59 -0.24 5.95 2.73
C SER A 59 0.08 6.13 4.21
N PHE A 60 -0.69 5.47 5.07
CA PHE A 60 -0.54 5.49 6.53
C PHE A 60 -1.24 4.27 7.15
N ASN A 61 -0.56 3.53 8.03
CA ASN A 61 -1.10 2.37 8.75
C ASN A 61 -1.89 1.40 7.84
N ASN A 62 -1.24 0.82 6.83
CA ASN A 62 -1.86 -0.07 5.82
C ASN A 62 -2.98 0.54 4.94
N LYS A 63 -3.35 1.81 5.15
CA LYS A 63 -4.32 2.52 4.31
C LYS A 63 -3.57 3.30 3.25
N LYS A 64 -4.12 3.35 2.03
CA LYS A 64 -3.62 4.19 0.93
C LYS A 64 -4.77 4.94 0.29
N THR A 65 -4.59 6.22 -0.03
CA THR A 65 -5.62 7.04 -0.68
C THR A 65 -5.09 7.76 -1.92
N THR A 66 -5.95 7.88 -2.93
CA THR A 66 -5.78 8.70 -4.15
C THR A 66 -6.88 9.75 -4.29
N ASP A 67 -7.66 9.99 -3.23
CA ASP A 67 -8.75 10.94 -3.23
C ASP A 67 -8.23 12.36 -2.99
N ASP A 68 -8.38 13.25 -3.97
CA ASP A 68 -7.84 14.61 -3.93
C ASP A 68 -8.35 15.41 -2.71
N LYS A 69 -9.62 15.23 -2.32
CA LYS A 69 -10.18 15.90 -1.13
C LYS A 69 -9.60 15.36 0.17
N CYS A 70 -9.41 14.04 0.26
CA CYS A 70 -8.74 13.40 1.40
C CYS A 70 -7.29 13.87 1.51
N ILE A 71 -6.56 13.90 0.40
CA ILE A 71 -5.16 14.34 0.34
C ILE A 71 -5.05 15.82 0.75
N GLN A 72 -5.95 16.66 0.26
CA GLN A 72 -6.00 18.07 0.64
C GLN A 72 -6.19 18.23 2.15
N LYS A 73 -7.18 17.56 2.74
CA LYS A 73 -7.42 17.61 4.20
C LYS A 73 -6.23 17.11 5.02
N LEU A 74 -5.56 16.05 4.55
CA LEU A 74 -4.35 15.57 5.20
C LEU A 74 -3.27 16.66 5.16
N CYS A 75 -3.04 17.30 4.01
CA CYS A 75 -2.06 18.39 3.92
C CYS A 75 -2.44 19.59 4.80
N GLU A 76 -3.73 19.94 4.90
CA GLU A 76 -4.23 20.99 5.80
C GLU A 76 -3.91 20.69 7.27
N LEU A 77 -4.11 19.45 7.73
CA LEU A 77 -3.76 19.03 9.09
C LEU A 77 -2.26 19.24 9.40
N PHE A 78 -1.38 18.93 8.44
CA PHE A 78 0.04 19.17 8.63
C PHE A 78 0.38 20.67 8.54
N ALA A 79 -0.27 21.43 7.66
CA ALA A 79 -0.04 22.85 7.47
C ALA A 79 -0.29 23.68 8.74
N GLU A 80 -1.21 23.23 9.59
CA GLU A 80 -1.53 23.86 10.90
C GLU A 80 -0.40 23.69 11.94
N LEU A 81 0.57 22.80 11.71
CA LEU A 81 1.68 22.57 12.64
C LEU A 81 2.66 23.75 12.65
N SER A 82 3.00 24.20 13.86
CA SER A 82 4.06 25.18 14.08
C SER A 82 5.43 24.51 14.06
N MET A 83 6.01 24.39 12.85
CA MET A 83 7.26 23.67 12.59
C MET A 83 8.46 24.62 12.50
N GLN A 84 9.46 24.44 13.36
CA GLN A 84 10.75 25.14 13.28
C GLN A 84 11.85 24.16 12.87
N GLU A 85 12.47 24.37 11.70
CA GLU A 85 13.58 23.52 11.24
C GLU A 85 14.74 23.60 12.25
N THR A 86 15.30 22.44 12.61
CA THR A 86 16.36 22.32 13.61
C THR A 86 17.42 21.32 13.16
N THR A 87 18.67 21.58 13.56
CA THR A 87 19.78 20.61 13.50
C THR A 87 20.03 19.95 14.86
N GLU A 88 19.47 20.52 15.93
CA GLU A 88 19.52 19.95 17.27
C GLU A 88 18.46 18.85 17.38
N LEU A 89 18.91 17.61 17.43
CA LEU A 89 18.05 16.44 17.56
C LEU A 89 17.77 16.19 19.04
N THR A 90 16.54 15.80 19.38
CA THR A 90 16.14 15.45 20.75
C THR A 90 15.57 14.03 20.81
N GLY A 91 15.58 13.44 22.00
CA GLY A 91 15.01 12.11 22.25
C GLY A 91 15.59 11.03 21.33
N ARG A 92 14.70 10.24 20.69
CA ARG A 92 15.08 9.15 19.77
C ARG A 92 15.91 9.60 18.56
N TYR A 93 15.83 10.87 18.16
CA TYR A 93 16.65 11.39 17.07
C TYR A 93 18.05 11.79 17.53
N ALA A 94 18.27 11.99 18.84
CA ALA A 94 19.53 12.49 19.40
C ALA A 94 20.55 11.41 19.77
N ASN A 95 20.16 10.30 20.41
CA ASN A 95 21.05 9.16 20.76
C ASN A 95 20.31 7.94 21.31
N ASP A 96 20.94 6.77 21.18
CA ASP A 96 20.57 5.47 21.76
C ASP A 96 20.78 5.49 23.30
N LEU A 97 19.79 5.01 24.06
CA LEU A 97 19.80 4.79 25.52
C LEU A 97 19.92 6.03 26.46
N ALA A 98 18.82 6.78 26.62
CA ALA A 98 18.39 7.29 27.94
C ALA A 98 16.91 7.72 27.88
N LYS A 99 16.03 6.72 28.04
CA LYS A 99 14.56 6.76 27.85
C LYS A 99 14.14 7.17 26.42
N PRO A 100 13.80 6.21 25.55
CA PRO A 100 13.22 6.54 24.26
C PRO A 100 11.90 7.27 24.52
N GLU A 101 11.73 8.47 23.98
CA GLU A 101 10.40 8.83 23.49
C GLU A 101 10.04 7.71 22.50
N GLU A 102 9.19 6.79 22.93
CA GLU A 102 8.64 5.78 22.04
C GLU A 102 7.92 6.52 20.92
N LEU A 103 7.93 5.94 19.70
CA LEU A 103 6.94 6.38 18.72
C LEU A 103 5.59 6.35 19.43
N VAL A 104 4.84 7.42 19.22
CA VAL A 104 3.49 7.59 19.76
C VAL A 104 2.76 6.25 19.72
N ALA A 105 2.45 5.73 20.92
CA ALA A 105 1.98 4.37 21.07
C ALA A 105 0.76 4.12 20.18
N GLY A 106 0.85 3.11 19.29
CA GLY A 106 -0.21 2.78 18.34
C GLY A 106 -0.05 3.35 16.93
N ILE A 107 1.09 3.96 16.58
CA ILE A 107 1.44 4.29 15.18
C ILE A 107 2.45 3.28 14.63
N PRO A 108 1.98 2.22 13.95
CA PRO A 108 2.87 1.20 13.41
C PRO A 108 3.71 1.68 12.20
N GLU A 109 3.26 2.69 11.43
CA GLU A 109 3.96 3.12 10.20
C GLU A 109 3.98 4.65 9.99
N PRO A 110 5.08 5.23 9.48
CA PRO A 110 5.13 6.63 9.02
C PRO A 110 4.09 6.93 7.94
N ILE A 111 3.61 8.18 7.89
CA ILE A 111 2.80 8.63 6.74
C ILE A 111 3.72 8.94 5.56
N VAL A 112 3.33 8.51 4.36
CA VAL A 112 4.10 8.73 3.14
C VAL A 112 3.25 9.46 2.11
N PHE A 113 3.68 10.65 1.71
CA PHE A 113 3.12 11.40 0.59
C PHE A 113 3.96 11.15 -0.66
N THR A 114 3.36 10.63 -1.73
CA THR A 114 4.06 10.39 -3.01
C THR A 114 3.56 11.38 -4.07
N LEU A 115 4.49 12.11 -4.67
CA LEU A 115 4.25 13.07 -5.74
C LEU A 115 4.17 12.40 -7.12
N SER A 116 3.68 13.16 -8.10
CA SER A 116 3.57 12.70 -9.50
C SER A 116 4.89 12.30 -10.16
N ASP A 117 6.01 12.88 -9.74
CA ASP A 117 7.35 12.59 -10.26
C ASP A 117 8.06 11.46 -9.50
N LYS A 118 7.30 10.70 -8.69
CA LYS A 118 7.75 9.61 -7.82
C LYS A 118 8.64 10.04 -6.65
N THR A 119 8.68 11.33 -6.33
CA THR A 119 9.28 11.81 -5.08
C THR A 119 8.36 11.44 -3.91
N SER A 120 8.90 10.88 -2.84
CA SER A 120 8.18 10.51 -1.62
C SER A 120 8.66 11.33 -0.41
N TYR A 121 7.71 11.81 0.39
CA TYR A 121 7.93 12.48 1.66
C TYR A 121 7.42 11.55 2.76
N THR A 122 8.34 10.93 3.49
CA THR A 122 8.05 10.09 4.65
C THR A 122 8.10 10.95 5.89
N VAL A 123 7.03 10.93 6.68
CA VAL A 123 6.88 11.78 7.86
C VAL A 123 6.65 10.90 9.07
N GLU A 124 7.49 11.09 10.07
CA GLU A 124 7.40 10.46 11.38
C GLU A 124 7.58 11.52 12.46
N SER A 125 7.07 11.29 13.66
CA SER A 125 7.26 12.22 14.77
C SER A 125 7.48 11.50 16.09
N THR A 126 8.16 12.17 17.00
CA THR A 126 8.08 11.92 18.44
C THR A 126 7.05 12.89 19.05
N ASP A 127 7.06 13.07 20.37
CA ASP A 127 6.21 14.06 21.04
C ASP A 127 6.74 15.49 20.87
N THR A 128 8.03 15.66 20.55
CA THR A 128 8.69 16.97 20.50
C THR A 128 9.19 17.36 19.11
N GLN A 129 9.44 16.38 18.22
CA GLN A 129 10.01 16.62 16.90
C GLN A 129 9.30 15.87 15.78
N MET A 130 9.32 16.44 14.59
CA MET A 130 8.92 15.78 13.34
C MET A 130 10.11 15.62 12.41
N LYS A 131 10.28 14.42 11.87
CA LYS A 131 11.25 14.13 10.80
C LYS A 131 10.51 13.98 9.47
N VAL A 132 11.05 14.67 8.46
CA VAL A 132 10.59 14.57 7.06
C VAL A 132 11.75 14.07 6.21
N GLN A 133 11.63 12.86 5.69
CA GLN A 133 12.60 12.26 4.77
C GLN A 133 12.07 12.34 3.34
N ILE A 134 12.87 12.90 2.43
CA ILE A 134 12.54 13.07 1.01
C ILE A 134 13.38 12.10 0.19
N LYS A 135 12.72 11.24 -0.58
CA LYS A 135 13.36 10.29 -1.50
C LYS A 135 12.80 10.43 -2.91
N LYS A 136 13.58 10.07 -3.93
CA LYS A 136 13.10 9.89 -5.30
C LYS A 136 13.54 8.51 -5.81
N GLY A 137 12.58 7.60 -5.92
CA GLY A 137 12.89 6.18 -6.07
C GLY A 137 13.64 5.67 -4.83
N SER A 138 14.77 4.99 -5.02
CA SER A 138 15.63 4.50 -3.93
C SER A 138 16.61 5.54 -3.37
N LYS A 139 16.77 6.69 -4.04
CA LYS A 139 17.76 7.72 -3.66
C LYS A 139 17.19 8.67 -2.62
N GLU A 140 17.86 8.81 -1.49
CA GLU A 140 17.59 9.89 -0.53
C GLU A 140 18.04 11.24 -1.08
N ILE A 141 17.17 12.23 -1.00
CA ILE A 141 17.45 13.62 -1.41
C ILE A 141 17.82 14.45 -0.19
N SER A 142 17.04 14.34 0.89
CA SER A 142 17.28 15.08 2.12
C SER A 142 16.47 14.50 3.27
N THR A 143 17.00 14.61 4.48
CA THR A 143 16.24 14.43 5.73
C THR A 143 16.28 15.74 6.51
N LYS A 144 15.12 16.19 6.99
CA LYS A 144 14.97 17.41 7.78
C LYS A 144 14.22 17.13 9.08
N TYR A 145 14.58 17.86 10.12
CA TYR A 145 13.97 17.75 11.45
C TYR A 145 13.36 19.09 11.84
N TYR A 146 12.24 19.01 12.56
CA TYR A 146 11.47 20.18 12.95
C TYR A 146 11.05 20.06 14.41
N ASN A 147 11.35 21.08 15.21
CA ASN A 147 10.73 21.26 16.52
C ASN A 147 9.26 21.62 16.34
N LEU A 148 8.39 21.04 17.17
CA LEU A 148 6.96 21.27 17.13
C LEU A 148 6.53 22.11 18.34
N ALA A 149 6.14 23.36 18.09
CA ALA A 149 5.58 24.20 19.15
C ALA A 149 4.10 23.82 19.38
N SER A 150 3.74 23.47 20.62
CA SER A 150 2.36 23.13 21.02
C SER A 150 1.76 21.95 20.24
N PHE A 151 2.41 20.79 20.31
CA PHE A 151 2.02 19.59 19.57
C PHE A 151 1.50 18.47 20.48
N GLU A 152 0.28 18.03 20.22
CA GLU A 152 -0.27 16.79 20.80
C GLU A 152 -0.20 15.68 19.75
N SER A 153 0.87 14.90 19.82
CA SER A 153 1.18 13.88 18.81
C SER A 153 0.04 12.87 18.61
N ASN A 154 -0.48 12.32 19.71
CA ASN A 154 -1.64 11.42 19.70
C ASN A 154 -2.86 12.00 18.96
N THR A 155 -3.15 13.29 19.18
CA THR A 155 -4.29 13.98 18.57
C THR A 155 -4.09 14.14 17.06
N LEU A 156 -2.91 14.58 16.61
CA LEU A 156 -2.60 14.67 15.17
C LEU A 156 -2.78 13.31 14.49
N TRP A 157 -2.15 12.26 15.02
CA TRP A 157 -2.13 10.96 14.36
C TRP A 157 -3.49 10.25 14.37
N LYS A 158 -4.31 10.48 15.41
CA LYS A 158 -5.72 10.09 15.41
C LYS A 158 -6.51 10.82 14.31
N ASN A 159 -6.27 12.11 14.12
CA ASN A 159 -6.90 12.90 13.05
C ASN A 159 -6.42 12.47 11.66
N VAL A 160 -5.15 12.11 11.51
CA VAL A 160 -4.62 11.52 10.27
C VAL A 160 -5.30 10.18 9.99
N SER A 161 -5.38 9.27 10.97
CA SER A 161 -6.00 7.95 10.83
C SER A 161 -7.49 8.01 10.47
N THR A 162 -8.23 8.98 11.03
CA THR A 162 -9.66 9.20 10.74
C THR A 162 -9.87 9.90 9.40
N THR A 163 -8.96 10.80 9.02
CA THR A 163 -9.04 11.52 7.74
C THR A 163 -8.70 10.61 6.57
N ILE A 164 -7.69 9.74 6.70
CA ILE A 164 -7.28 8.85 5.62
C ILE A 164 -8.37 7.80 5.34
N LYS A 165 -9.14 8.07 4.28
CA LYS A 165 -10.10 7.12 3.72
C LYS A 165 -9.31 6.25 2.76
N ALA A 166 -9.04 5.02 3.19
CA ALA A 166 -8.45 4.01 2.32
C ALA A 166 -9.24 3.96 1.02
N ASP A 167 -8.55 4.09 -0.10
CA ASP A 167 -9.06 3.60 -1.37
C ASP A 167 -9.49 2.16 -1.12
N LYS A 168 -10.69 1.79 -1.57
CA LYS A 168 -11.05 0.37 -1.65
C LYS A 168 -10.05 -0.26 -2.63
N VAL A 169 -9.00 -0.89 -2.11
CA VAL A 169 -7.98 -1.53 -2.91
C VAL A 169 -8.57 -2.84 -3.40
N TYR A 170 -9.22 -2.78 -4.56
CA TYR A 170 -9.57 -3.99 -5.28
C TYR A 170 -8.27 -4.61 -5.79
N SER A 171 -8.08 -5.90 -5.58
CA SER A 171 -7.06 -6.67 -6.28
C SER A 171 -7.25 -6.49 -7.80
N SER A 172 -6.14 -6.41 -8.53
CA SER A 172 -6.18 -6.19 -9.98
C SER A 172 -6.83 -7.38 -10.67
N ILE A 173 -7.90 -7.11 -11.43
CA ILE A 173 -8.68 -8.15 -12.10
C ILE A 173 -8.14 -8.36 -13.50
N LYS A 174 -7.74 -9.59 -13.83
CA LYS A 174 -7.25 -9.91 -15.18
C LYS A 174 -8.42 -10.06 -16.17
N ILE A 175 -8.35 -9.44 -17.34
CA ILE A 175 -9.37 -9.53 -18.39
C ILE A 175 -8.74 -9.75 -19.77
N GLU A 176 -9.46 -10.40 -20.67
CA GLU A 176 -9.05 -10.68 -22.05
C GLU A 176 -9.14 -9.41 -22.91
N GLN A 177 -8.09 -9.14 -23.69
CA GLN A 177 -8.13 -8.09 -24.71
C GLN A 177 -9.27 -8.34 -25.70
N ASN A 178 -9.90 -7.27 -26.18
CA ASN A 178 -10.99 -7.32 -27.16
C ASN A 178 -12.22 -8.14 -26.75
N LYS A 179 -12.32 -8.62 -25.50
CA LYS A 179 -13.55 -9.24 -25.00
C LYS A 179 -14.50 -8.21 -24.43
N LYS A 180 -15.79 -8.39 -24.71
CA LYS A 180 -16.87 -7.56 -24.17
C LYS A 180 -17.31 -8.13 -22.83
N TYR A 181 -17.32 -7.28 -21.81
CA TYR A 181 -17.71 -7.64 -20.45
C TYR A 181 -19.00 -6.90 -20.07
N LYS A 182 -20.09 -7.66 -19.87
CA LYS A 182 -21.30 -7.12 -19.25
C LYS A 182 -21.02 -6.83 -17.78
N LEU A 183 -21.49 -5.69 -17.30
CA LEU A 183 -21.22 -5.23 -15.94
C LEU A 183 -21.70 -6.23 -14.89
N LYS A 184 -22.95 -6.71 -15.00
CA LYS A 184 -23.50 -7.66 -14.03
C LYS A 184 -22.63 -8.93 -13.93
N ASP A 185 -22.16 -9.43 -15.06
CA ASP A 185 -21.29 -10.61 -15.09
C ASP A 185 -19.89 -10.30 -14.57
N PHE A 186 -19.35 -9.12 -14.86
CA PHE A 186 -18.09 -8.65 -14.31
C PHE A 186 -18.18 -8.53 -12.79
N VAL A 187 -19.16 -7.79 -12.26
CA VAL A 187 -19.39 -7.56 -10.82
C VAL A 187 -19.65 -8.86 -10.06
N ARG A 188 -20.50 -9.75 -10.60
CA ARG A 188 -20.74 -11.09 -10.01
C ARG A 188 -19.46 -11.90 -9.86
N LYS A 189 -18.53 -11.74 -10.80
CA LYS A 189 -17.23 -12.44 -10.77
C LYS A 189 -16.22 -11.81 -9.82
N ILE A 190 -16.35 -10.51 -9.49
CA ILE A 190 -15.48 -9.88 -8.49
C ILE A 190 -15.87 -10.28 -7.07
N LYS A 191 -17.14 -10.67 -6.84
CA LYS A 191 -17.68 -11.03 -5.52
C LYS A 191 -16.82 -12.03 -4.74
N GLY A 192 -16.10 -12.93 -5.43
CA GLY A 192 -15.23 -13.94 -4.80
C GLY A 192 -13.75 -13.57 -4.66
N ILE A 193 -13.33 -12.36 -5.04
CA ILE A 193 -11.91 -11.96 -5.05
C ILE A 193 -11.52 -11.19 -3.77
N SER A 194 -12.44 -10.40 -3.19
CA SER A 194 -12.20 -9.73 -1.91
C SER A 194 -13.52 -9.38 -1.21
N TRP A 195 -13.48 -9.20 0.11
CA TRP A 195 -14.65 -8.79 0.90
C TRP A 195 -15.16 -7.39 0.51
N GLU A 196 -14.29 -6.49 0.04
CA GLU A 196 -14.67 -5.19 -0.49
C GLU A 196 -15.41 -5.30 -1.83
N ALA A 197 -15.07 -6.31 -2.63
CA ALA A 197 -15.78 -6.63 -3.86
C ALA A 197 -17.18 -7.18 -3.61
N GLU A 198 -17.39 -7.88 -2.50
CA GLU A 198 -18.71 -8.34 -2.06
C GLU A 198 -19.62 -7.18 -1.65
N LYS A 199 -19.13 -6.24 -0.84
CA LYS A 199 -19.88 -5.00 -0.53
C LYS A 199 -20.20 -4.18 -1.78
N PHE A 200 -19.28 -4.14 -2.74
CA PHE A 200 -19.50 -3.50 -4.03
C PHE A 200 -20.56 -4.23 -4.87
N TYR A 201 -20.57 -5.57 -4.85
CA TYR A 201 -21.56 -6.38 -5.55
C TYR A 201 -22.98 -6.00 -5.11
N ASP A 202 -23.27 -5.99 -3.81
CA ASP A 202 -24.63 -5.69 -3.34
C ASP A 202 -25.07 -4.26 -3.69
N GLU A 203 -24.16 -3.28 -3.57
CA GLU A 203 -24.45 -1.88 -3.85
C GLU A 203 -24.66 -1.59 -5.35
N ALA A 204 -23.79 -2.14 -6.22
CA ALA A 204 -23.82 -1.90 -7.65
C ALA A 204 -24.81 -2.79 -8.40
N PHE A 205 -25.02 -4.04 -7.95
CA PHE A 205 -25.94 -4.98 -8.59
C PHE A 205 -27.41 -4.59 -8.36
N GLN A 206 -27.73 -4.05 -7.18
CA GLN A 206 -29.07 -3.55 -6.86
C GLN A 206 -29.33 -2.11 -7.35
N ALA A 207 -28.36 -1.45 -7.96
CA ALA A 207 -28.54 -0.08 -8.44
C ALA A 207 -29.36 -0.06 -9.74
N LYS A 208 -30.47 0.69 -9.76
CA LYS A 208 -31.28 0.92 -10.98
C LYS A 208 -30.50 1.60 -12.10
N LYS A 209 -29.51 2.45 -11.75
CA LYS A 209 -28.65 3.17 -12.69
C LYS A 209 -27.19 3.01 -12.28
N VAL A 210 -26.36 2.55 -13.22
CA VAL A 210 -24.90 2.44 -13.06
C VAL A 210 -24.22 3.10 -14.24
N LYS A 211 -23.18 3.90 -13.98
CA LYS A 211 -22.33 4.49 -15.02
C LYS A 211 -20.96 3.82 -15.02
N LEU A 212 -20.46 3.52 -16.21
CA LEU A 212 -19.13 2.97 -16.44
C LEU A 212 -18.25 3.97 -17.17
N SER A 213 -17.00 4.06 -16.77
CA SER A 213 -16.00 4.91 -17.42
C SER A 213 -14.59 4.39 -17.14
N GLY A 214 -13.60 4.86 -17.89
CA GLY A 214 -12.20 4.51 -17.68
C GLY A 214 -11.36 4.97 -18.85
N LYS A 215 -10.13 5.44 -18.58
CA LYS A 215 -9.20 5.84 -19.64
C LYS A 215 -8.78 4.60 -20.42
N GLY A 216 -8.85 4.65 -21.75
CA GLY A 216 -8.50 3.52 -22.63
C GLY A 216 -9.55 2.40 -22.69
N ILE A 217 -10.72 2.59 -22.08
CA ILE A 217 -11.80 1.60 -22.03
C ILE A 217 -12.93 2.07 -22.96
N THR A 218 -13.40 1.19 -23.84
CA THR A 218 -14.61 1.43 -24.64
C THR A 218 -15.82 0.99 -23.85
N VAL A 219 -16.80 1.89 -23.65
CA VAL A 219 -18.03 1.61 -22.90
C VAL A 219 -19.23 1.78 -23.82
N LYS A 220 -20.13 0.79 -23.85
CA LYS A 220 -21.43 0.86 -24.51
C LYS A 220 -22.48 0.29 -23.56
N ASN A 221 -23.41 1.13 -23.12
CA ASN A 221 -24.41 0.81 -22.10
C ASN A 221 -23.74 0.25 -20.83
N THR A 222 -24.13 -0.95 -20.41
CA THR A 222 -23.57 -1.67 -19.26
C THR A 222 -22.45 -2.64 -19.67
N THR A 223 -21.87 -2.48 -20.86
CA THR A 223 -20.78 -3.33 -21.36
C THR A 223 -19.52 -2.52 -21.54
N PHE A 224 -18.38 -3.09 -21.19
CA PHE A 224 -17.07 -2.48 -21.46
C PHE A 224 -16.13 -3.45 -22.17
N GLN A 225 -15.14 -2.90 -22.86
CA GLN A 225 -14.11 -3.63 -23.60
C GLN A 225 -12.82 -2.82 -23.56
N VAL A 226 -11.68 -3.52 -23.50
CA VAL A 226 -10.36 -2.90 -23.62
C VAL A 226 -9.61 -3.55 -24.77
N LYS A 227 -9.09 -2.75 -25.69
CA LYS A 227 -8.50 -3.24 -26.95
C LYS A 227 -7.03 -3.60 -26.83
N LYS A 228 -6.28 -2.86 -26.01
CA LYS A 228 -4.84 -3.00 -25.85
C LYS A 228 -4.53 -3.67 -24.51
N THR A 229 -3.44 -4.43 -24.45
CA THR A 229 -2.91 -5.01 -23.22
C THR A 229 -2.42 -3.91 -22.26
N GLY A 230 -2.17 -4.28 -21.00
CA GLY A 230 -1.65 -3.38 -19.95
C GLY A 230 -2.62 -3.16 -18.80
N THR A 231 -2.30 -2.21 -17.93
CA THR A 231 -3.09 -1.94 -16.72
C THR A 231 -4.02 -0.75 -16.93
N TYR A 232 -5.29 -0.93 -16.58
CA TYR A 232 -6.35 0.05 -16.72
C TYR A 232 -7.16 0.15 -15.42
N THR A 233 -8.06 1.14 -15.35
CA THR A 233 -8.99 1.28 -14.24
C THR A 233 -10.41 1.40 -14.76
N VAL A 234 -11.25 0.44 -14.41
CA VAL A 234 -12.69 0.48 -14.62
C VAL A 234 -13.31 1.27 -13.48
N LYS A 235 -13.85 2.45 -13.78
CA LYS A 235 -14.59 3.29 -12.83
C LYS A 235 -16.08 2.98 -12.94
N ILE A 236 -16.67 2.62 -11.82
CA ILE A 236 -18.08 2.25 -11.70
C ILE A 236 -18.73 3.24 -10.75
N LYS A 237 -19.81 3.91 -11.18
CA LYS A 237 -20.56 4.84 -10.33
C LYS A 237 -21.98 4.32 -10.13
N ALA A 238 -22.32 3.99 -8.88
CA ALA A 238 -23.62 3.44 -8.49
C ALA A 238 -24.06 4.07 -7.17
N LYS A 239 -25.35 4.42 -7.04
CA LYS A 239 -25.93 5.05 -5.82
C LYS A 239 -25.10 6.20 -5.22
N GLY A 240 -24.54 7.07 -6.08
CA GLY A 240 -23.69 8.19 -5.65
C GLY A 240 -22.24 7.84 -5.28
N LYS A 241 -21.92 6.55 -5.11
CA LYS A 241 -20.57 6.06 -4.81
C LYS A 241 -19.78 5.78 -6.08
N SER A 242 -18.46 5.97 -6.03
CA SER A 242 -17.53 5.69 -7.12
C SER A 242 -16.55 4.61 -6.70
N TYR A 243 -16.40 3.58 -7.53
CA TYR A 243 -15.50 2.46 -7.33
C TYR A 243 -14.46 2.45 -8.44
N LYS A 244 -13.17 2.36 -8.08
CA LYS A 244 -12.04 2.33 -9.00
C LYS A 244 -11.46 0.92 -8.99
N ILE A 245 -11.81 0.11 -9.98
CA ILE A 245 -11.38 -1.28 -10.04
C ILE A 245 -10.19 -1.37 -11.00
N PRO A 246 -8.98 -1.71 -10.52
CA PRO A 246 -7.85 -1.96 -11.40
C PRO A 246 -8.11 -3.23 -12.21
N VAL A 247 -7.82 -3.17 -13.50
CA VAL A 247 -7.90 -4.32 -14.40
C VAL A 247 -6.59 -4.46 -15.18
N THR A 248 -6.11 -5.69 -15.30
CA THR A 248 -4.95 -6.02 -16.14
C THR A 248 -5.46 -6.71 -17.40
N VAL A 249 -5.26 -6.08 -18.55
CA VAL A 249 -5.68 -6.62 -19.84
C VAL A 249 -4.57 -7.47 -20.40
N ILE A 250 -4.87 -8.75 -20.61
CA ILE A 250 -3.94 -9.73 -21.13
C ILE A 250 -4.34 -10.13 -22.54
N PRO A 251 -3.38 -10.54 -23.38
CA PRO A 251 -3.68 -10.85 -24.76
C PRO A 251 -4.63 -12.06 -24.86
N LYS A 252 -5.45 -12.06 -25.92
CA LYS A 252 -6.43 -13.13 -26.21
C LYS A 252 -5.73 -14.46 -26.37
N ILE A 253 -4.59 -14.39 -27.05
CA ILE A 253 -3.63 -15.47 -27.17
C ILE A 253 -2.37 -15.00 -26.45
N LEU A 254 -2.10 -15.59 -25.28
CA LEU A 254 -0.76 -15.48 -24.71
C LEU A 254 0.18 -16.23 -25.66
N LYS A 255 1.37 -15.71 -25.91
CA LYS A 255 2.50 -16.52 -26.37
C LYS A 255 3.53 -16.39 -25.27
N ASP A 256 4.33 -17.44 -25.06
CA ASP A 256 5.42 -17.30 -24.11
C ASP A 256 6.32 -16.15 -24.59
N ASN A 257 6.57 -15.20 -23.70
CA ASN A 257 7.37 -14.02 -24.04
C ASN A 257 8.81 -14.49 -24.25
N GLU A 258 9.52 -13.90 -25.21
CA GLU A 258 10.93 -14.15 -25.55
C GLU A 258 11.94 -13.86 -24.41
N LYS A 259 11.48 -13.67 -23.17
CA LYS A 259 12.39 -13.63 -22.02
C LYS A 259 13.06 -14.99 -21.90
N LYS A 260 14.39 -15.01 -22.07
CA LYS A 260 15.19 -16.23 -21.98
C LYS A 260 14.98 -16.88 -20.62
N THR A 261 14.38 -18.06 -20.64
CA THR A 261 14.33 -18.93 -19.46
C THR A 261 15.74 -19.46 -19.26
N ALA A 262 16.36 -19.16 -18.13
CA ALA A 262 17.68 -19.67 -17.79
C ALA A 262 17.59 -21.03 -17.08
N SER A 263 16.52 -21.25 -16.32
CA SER A 263 16.27 -22.53 -15.66
C SER A 263 14.81 -22.75 -15.32
N VAL A 264 14.48 -24.00 -15.03
CA VAL A 264 13.16 -24.45 -14.59
C VAL A 264 13.30 -25.29 -13.33
N THR A 265 12.36 -25.15 -12.39
CA THR A 265 12.12 -26.16 -11.34
C THR A 265 10.76 -26.78 -11.52
N MET A 266 10.71 -28.11 -11.39
CA MET A 266 9.49 -28.88 -11.48
C MET A 266 9.27 -29.59 -10.16
N THR A 267 8.13 -29.37 -9.52
CA THR A 267 7.76 -30.00 -8.26
C THR A 267 6.49 -30.80 -8.44
N GLN A 268 6.54 -32.09 -8.13
CA GLN A 268 5.41 -33.02 -8.25
C GLN A 268 5.13 -33.68 -6.89
N PRO A 269 3.88 -33.75 -6.44
CA PRO A 269 3.52 -34.51 -5.24
C PRO A 269 3.72 -36.01 -5.48
N VAL A 270 4.27 -36.71 -4.48
CA VAL A 270 4.47 -38.16 -4.53
C VAL A 270 3.21 -38.85 -3.99
N THR A 271 2.55 -39.64 -4.83
CA THR A 271 1.40 -40.47 -4.43
C THR A 271 1.86 -41.82 -3.88
N GLY A 272 1.15 -42.36 -2.87
CA GLY A 272 1.38 -43.73 -2.38
C GLY A 272 2.30 -43.89 -1.16
N LEU A 273 2.60 -42.80 -0.44
CA LEU A 273 3.33 -42.85 0.83
C LEU A 273 2.34 -42.89 1.99
N GLU A 274 1.78 -44.07 2.26
CA GLU A 274 0.71 -44.27 3.27
C GLU A 274 1.15 -43.98 4.72
N ASN A 275 2.44 -43.76 5.00
CA ASN A 275 3.00 -43.65 6.36
C ASN A 275 3.85 -42.39 6.63
N GLN A 276 3.72 -41.31 5.86
CA GLN A 276 4.44 -40.05 6.13
C GLN A 276 3.53 -38.93 6.63
N THR A 277 3.96 -38.26 7.70
CA THR A 277 3.34 -37.03 8.25
C THR A 277 3.70 -35.82 7.38
N GLY A 278 3.09 -35.75 6.19
CA GLY A 278 3.15 -34.56 5.33
C GLY A 278 3.25 -34.89 3.84
N PRO A 279 2.98 -33.92 2.95
CA PRO A 279 3.10 -34.12 1.51
C PRO A 279 4.57 -34.24 1.11
N ALA A 280 4.96 -35.39 0.57
CA ALA A 280 6.27 -35.58 -0.05
C ALA A 280 6.23 -35.06 -1.50
N TYR A 281 7.30 -34.37 -1.91
CA TYR A 281 7.42 -33.81 -3.26
C TYR A 281 8.72 -34.24 -3.92
N LYS A 282 8.65 -34.64 -5.19
CA LYS A 282 9.81 -34.79 -6.07
C LYS A 282 10.08 -33.46 -6.75
N THR A 283 11.31 -32.96 -6.68
CA THR A 283 11.71 -31.73 -7.37
C THR A 283 12.84 -31.99 -8.34
N ALA A 284 12.66 -31.61 -9.60
CA ALA A 284 13.71 -31.60 -10.62
C ALA A 284 14.14 -30.17 -10.92
N HIS A 285 15.45 -29.96 -11.08
CA HIS A 285 16.01 -28.69 -11.53
C HIS A 285 16.63 -28.86 -12.91
N ILE A 286 16.16 -28.06 -13.87
CA ILE A 286 16.52 -28.17 -15.28
C ILE A 286 17.24 -26.89 -15.71
N THR A 287 18.48 -27.05 -16.15
CA THR A 287 19.32 -25.99 -16.74
C THR A 287 19.81 -26.36 -18.15
N ASP A 288 19.55 -27.59 -18.60
CA ASP A 288 19.93 -28.05 -19.94
C ASP A 288 19.19 -27.25 -21.02
N LYS A 289 19.94 -26.58 -21.89
CA LYS A 289 19.39 -25.69 -22.92
C LYS A 289 18.47 -26.42 -23.91
N LYS A 290 18.78 -27.65 -24.32
CA LYS A 290 17.95 -28.41 -25.27
C LYS A 290 16.63 -28.83 -24.63
N VAL A 291 16.66 -29.19 -23.34
CA VAL A 291 15.44 -29.49 -22.59
C VAL A 291 14.59 -28.24 -22.42
N LEU A 292 15.20 -27.10 -22.06
CA LEU A 292 14.49 -25.82 -21.93
C LEU A 292 13.84 -25.37 -23.26
N GLU A 293 14.56 -25.49 -24.38
CA GLU A 293 14.02 -25.20 -25.72
C GLU A 293 12.84 -26.12 -26.07
N THR A 294 12.93 -27.41 -25.72
CA THR A 294 11.85 -28.38 -25.93
C THR A 294 10.62 -28.05 -25.10
N LEU A 295 10.80 -27.68 -23.84
CA LEU A 295 9.73 -27.22 -22.95
C LEU A 295 9.04 -25.98 -23.53
N GLN A 296 9.81 -24.98 -23.94
CA GLN A 296 9.28 -23.76 -24.54
C GLN A 296 8.49 -24.05 -25.83
N LYS A 297 8.99 -24.95 -26.68
CA LYS A 297 8.30 -25.36 -27.92
C LYS A 297 6.97 -26.05 -27.62
N LYS A 298 6.94 -27.02 -26.69
CA LYS A 298 5.71 -27.72 -26.29
C LYS A 298 4.70 -26.77 -25.66
N MET A 299 5.17 -25.84 -24.84
CA MET A 299 4.35 -24.77 -24.25
C MET A 299 3.73 -23.84 -25.31
N ASN A 300 4.52 -23.39 -26.29
CA ASN A 300 4.02 -22.50 -27.34
C ASN A 300 3.13 -23.21 -28.37
N ALA A 301 3.28 -24.53 -28.53
CA ALA A 301 2.41 -25.35 -29.37
C ALA A 301 1.00 -25.46 -28.78
N ALA A 302 0.90 -25.57 -27.46
CA ALA A 302 -0.33 -25.27 -26.77
C ALA A 302 -0.64 -23.78 -27.03
N LYS A 303 -1.68 -23.48 -27.81
CA LYS A 303 -2.12 -22.09 -28.06
C LYS A 303 -2.91 -21.58 -26.86
N TYR A 304 -2.43 -20.54 -26.20
CA TYR A 304 -3.07 -20.05 -24.98
C TYR A 304 -4.36 -19.34 -25.34
N GLN A 305 -5.47 -19.67 -24.70
CA GLN A 305 -6.66 -18.83 -24.74
C GLN A 305 -7.04 -18.47 -23.31
N PHE A 306 -7.13 -17.17 -23.02
CA PHE A 306 -7.51 -16.75 -21.67
C PHE A 306 -9.01 -16.96 -21.42
N ASP A 307 -9.36 -18.04 -20.72
CA ASP A 307 -10.73 -18.23 -20.23
C ASP A 307 -10.90 -17.78 -18.77
N PHE A 308 -11.23 -16.49 -18.62
CA PHE A 308 -11.54 -15.88 -17.34
C PHE A 308 -12.66 -16.58 -16.54
N ALA A 309 -13.62 -17.24 -17.19
CA ALA A 309 -14.72 -17.90 -16.48
C ALA A 309 -14.29 -19.23 -15.84
N ARG A 310 -13.34 -19.94 -16.44
CA ARG A 310 -12.80 -21.20 -15.93
C ARG A 310 -11.65 -20.99 -14.94
N ALA A 311 -10.79 -19.99 -15.19
CA ALA A 311 -9.67 -19.63 -14.33
C ALA A 311 -10.02 -19.41 -12.85
N GLN A 312 -11.22 -18.90 -12.56
CA GLN A 312 -11.69 -18.67 -11.18
C GLN A 312 -12.39 -19.87 -10.55
N LYS A 313 -12.93 -20.81 -11.35
CA LYS A 313 -13.72 -21.95 -10.86
C LYS A 313 -12.88 -23.18 -10.55
N HIS A 314 -11.77 -23.35 -11.26
CA HIS A 314 -10.92 -24.53 -11.13
C HIS A 314 -9.58 -24.09 -10.55
N GLY A 315 -9.40 -24.33 -9.25
CA GLY A 315 -8.06 -24.58 -8.73
C GLY A 315 -7.61 -25.87 -9.38
N VAL A 316 -6.56 -25.85 -10.21
CA VAL A 316 -5.92 -27.11 -10.62
C VAL A 316 -5.49 -27.79 -9.32
N GLY A 317 -6.04 -28.98 -9.11
CA GLY A 317 -6.07 -29.66 -7.83
C GLY A 317 -4.70 -30.04 -7.28
N ASP A 318 -4.72 -30.63 -6.10
CA ASP A 318 -3.57 -30.95 -5.24
C ASP A 318 -2.56 -31.95 -5.85
N MET A 319 -2.78 -32.42 -7.08
CA MET A 319 -1.91 -33.36 -7.82
C MET A 319 -1.28 -32.77 -9.10
N SER A 320 -1.18 -31.45 -9.19
CA SER A 320 -0.56 -30.80 -10.36
C SER A 320 0.97 -30.80 -10.28
N ILE A 321 1.65 -31.02 -11.41
CA ILE A 321 3.07 -30.68 -11.55
C ILE A 321 3.19 -29.16 -11.54
N VAL A 322 3.93 -28.62 -10.57
CA VAL A 322 4.22 -27.19 -10.46
C VAL A 322 5.52 -26.91 -11.19
N VAL A 323 5.49 -26.03 -12.19
CA VAL A 323 6.66 -25.67 -13.00
C VAL A 323 6.95 -24.19 -12.82
N ASN A 324 8.08 -23.86 -12.22
CA ASN A 324 8.58 -22.50 -12.05
C ASN A 324 9.67 -22.22 -13.08
N TYR A 325 9.53 -21.10 -13.78
CA TYR A 325 10.48 -20.61 -14.77
C TYR A 325 11.26 -19.47 -14.15
N PHE A 326 12.58 -19.45 -14.35
CA PHE A 326 13.49 -18.43 -13.84
C PHE A 326 14.29 -17.78 -14.97
N ASP A 327 14.59 -16.50 -14.81
CA ASP A 327 15.55 -15.80 -15.68
C ASP A 327 17.00 -15.98 -15.21
N GLU A 328 17.94 -15.34 -15.92
CA GLU A 328 19.38 -15.39 -15.60
C GLU A 328 19.73 -14.83 -14.21
N LYS A 329 18.83 -14.07 -13.58
CA LYS A 329 18.99 -13.51 -12.23
C LYS A 329 18.33 -14.37 -11.14
N ALA A 330 17.84 -15.55 -11.51
CA ALA A 330 17.03 -16.41 -10.65
C ALA A 330 15.72 -15.77 -10.16
N GLU A 331 15.20 -14.77 -10.86
CA GLU A 331 13.87 -14.22 -10.57
C GLU A 331 12.80 -15.10 -11.22
N THR A 332 11.75 -15.45 -10.46
CA THR A 332 10.63 -16.23 -10.99
C THR A 332 9.88 -15.40 -12.04
N ILE A 333 9.96 -15.84 -13.29
CA ILE A 333 9.26 -15.20 -14.42
C ILE A 333 7.87 -15.76 -14.65
N ARG A 334 7.62 -17.03 -14.28
CA ARG A 334 6.34 -17.70 -14.52
C ARG A 334 6.15 -18.92 -13.62
N ILE A 335 4.90 -19.18 -13.23
CA ILE A 335 4.52 -20.39 -12.48
C ILE A 335 3.35 -21.07 -13.18
N LEU A 336 3.51 -22.34 -13.55
CA LEU A 336 2.48 -23.18 -14.14
C LEU A 336 2.09 -24.30 -13.18
N LYS A 337 0.80 -24.62 -13.14
CA LYS A 337 0.27 -25.86 -12.56
C LYS A 337 -0.27 -26.71 -13.70
N ILE A 338 0.27 -27.90 -13.88
CA ILE A 338 0.01 -28.76 -15.03
C ILE A 338 -0.52 -30.10 -14.54
N SER A 339 -1.66 -30.53 -15.08
CA SER A 339 -2.30 -31.81 -14.83
C SER A 339 -2.79 -32.41 -16.14
N GLU A 340 -3.21 -33.67 -16.13
CA GLU A 340 -3.88 -34.29 -17.28
C GLU A 340 -5.11 -33.50 -17.75
N SER A 341 -5.82 -32.86 -16.81
CA SER A 341 -7.04 -32.08 -17.06
C SER A 341 -6.78 -30.69 -17.62
N GLY A 342 -5.52 -30.21 -17.60
CA GLY A 342 -5.22 -28.88 -18.06
C GLY A 342 -3.94 -28.26 -17.52
N ILE A 343 -3.75 -27.00 -17.90
CA ILE A 343 -2.65 -26.18 -17.44
C ILE A 343 -3.23 -24.87 -16.91
N ARG A 344 -2.84 -24.47 -15.70
CA ARG A 344 -3.08 -23.13 -15.17
C ARG A 344 -1.78 -22.37 -15.09
N ASP A 345 -1.79 -21.17 -15.65
CA ASP A 345 -0.75 -20.19 -15.42
C ASP A 345 -1.12 -19.36 -14.21
N VAL A 346 -0.40 -19.53 -13.11
CA VAL A 346 -0.66 -18.80 -11.85
C VAL A 346 -0.30 -17.33 -12.00
N SER A 347 0.74 -17.01 -12.78
CA SER A 347 1.20 -15.65 -13.01
C SER A 347 0.16 -14.83 -13.77
N THR A 348 -0.58 -15.43 -14.71
CA THR A 348 -1.61 -14.75 -15.52
C THR A 348 -3.05 -15.15 -15.18
N ASP A 349 -3.26 -16.05 -14.23
CA ASP A 349 -4.54 -16.75 -14.00
C ASP A 349 -5.15 -17.28 -15.31
N GLY A 350 -4.31 -17.65 -16.27
CA GLY A 350 -4.76 -18.30 -17.51
C GLY A 350 -5.08 -19.76 -17.24
N TYR A 351 -6.07 -20.31 -17.96
CA TYR A 351 -6.46 -21.71 -17.82
C TYR A 351 -6.63 -22.37 -19.19
N TRP A 352 -6.08 -23.59 -19.31
CA TRP A 352 -6.29 -24.53 -20.41
C TRP A 352 -7.08 -25.74 -19.91
N THR A 353 -8.12 -26.13 -20.62
CA THR A 353 -8.83 -27.39 -20.39
C THR A 353 -8.61 -28.35 -21.56
N ASN A 354 -8.30 -29.62 -21.27
CA ASN A 354 -8.44 -30.76 -22.18
C ASN A 354 -8.02 -30.51 -23.64
N SER A 355 -6.79 -30.00 -23.85
CA SER A 355 -6.20 -30.00 -25.20
C SER A 355 -5.19 -31.15 -25.30
N SER A 356 -5.06 -31.72 -26.51
CA SER A 356 -4.05 -32.75 -26.81
C SER A 356 -2.64 -32.28 -26.44
N GLU A 357 -2.38 -30.99 -26.58
CA GLU A 357 -1.09 -30.35 -26.29
C GLU A 357 -0.85 -30.23 -24.78
N ALA A 358 -1.89 -29.94 -23.99
CA ALA A 358 -1.77 -29.89 -22.52
C ALA A 358 -1.45 -31.28 -21.95
N LYS A 359 -2.11 -32.32 -22.45
CA LYS A 359 -1.81 -33.72 -22.10
C LYS A 359 -0.41 -34.12 -22.57
N ALA A 360 -0.01 -33.75 -23.79
CA ALA A 360 1.32 -34.03 -24.31
C ALA A 360 2.45 -33.31 -23.52
N LEU A 361 2.18 -32.13 -22.96
CA LEU A 361 3.10 -31.46 -22.05
C LEU A 361 3.15 -32.17 -20.70
N TYR A 362 1.99 -32.49 -20.11
CA TYR A 362 1.92 -33.25 -18.85
C TYR A 362 2.71 -34.57 -18.94
N ASN A 363 2.44 -35.41 -19.94
CA ASN A 363 3.13 -36.69 -20.14
C ASN A 363 4.66 -36.53 -20.33
N TYR A 364 5.10 -35.42 -20.96
CA TYR A 364 6.53 -35.15 -21.11
C TYR A 364 7.18 -34.77 -19.77
N LEU A 365 6.45 -34.05 -18.92
CA LEU A 365 6.93 -33.62 -17.61
C LEU A 365 7.01 -34.78 -16.61
N GLU A 366 6.17 -35.80 -16.74
CA GLU A 366 6.25 -37.03 -15.93
C GLU A 366 7.52 -37.86 -16.15
N LEU A 367 8.30 -37.57 -17.20
CA LEU A 367 9.58 -38.24 -17.46
C LEU A 367 10.72 -37.77 -16.53
N PHE A 368 10.52 -36.67 -15.78
CA PHE A 368 11.51 -36.08 -14.88
C PHE A 368 11.32 -36.58 -13.44
#